data_AF-A0A9X2JFS2-F1
#
_entry.id   AF-A0A9X2JFS2-F1
#
_cell.length_a   1.000
_cell.length_b   1.000
_cell.length_c   1.000
_cell.angle_alpha   90.00
_cell.angle_beta   90.00
_cell.angle_gamma   90.00
#
_symmetry.space_group_name_H-M   'P 1'
#
loop_
_entity.id
_entity.type
_entity.pdbx_description
1 polymer ?
#
loop_
_entity_poly.entity_id
_entity_poly.type
_entity_poly.pdbx_seq_one_letter_code
_entity_poly.pdbx_strand_id
1 'polypeptide(L)'
;MSNLGRFGDDVWDRFFDEVTPSVEIMTPTEVDSELKKRGIDVTNAVARVHRAVASAKARAQLEQARNARPGIVKKLSGLVAPPVGSLRQTVNDLIAGRLHGSLQGAYFRKLEQAADENDLRALMEDIERLEALTEDNDADSQT
;
A
#
# COMPACT_ATOMS: atom_id res chain seq x y z
N MET A 1 14.07 -21.97 62.41
CA MET A 1 12.97 -22.23 61.47
C MET A 1 13.25 -23.55 60.74
N SER A 2 13.14 -24.69 61.42
CA SER A 2 13.81 -25.95 61.00
C SER A 2 12.87 -27.10 60.61
N ASN A 3 11.56 -26.87 60.53
CA ASN A 3 10.54 -27.91 60.30
C ASN A 3 9.77 -27.75 58.98
N LEU A 4 10.28 -26.96 58.04
CA LEU A 4 9.60 -26.70 56.77
C LEU A 4 9.71 -27.87 55.77
N GLY A 5 10.74 -28.71 55.87
CA GLY A 5 10.97 -29.85 54.97
C GLY A 5 10.15 -31.11 55.25
N ARG A 6 9.23 -31.09 56.24
CA ARG A 6 8.38 -32.25 56.57
C ARG A 6 7.11 -32.35 55.73
N PHE A 7 6.81 -31.31 54.96
CA PHE A 7 5.63 -31.23 54.10
C PHE A 7 6.08 -31.40 52.65
N GLY A 8 5.37 -32.25 51.89
CA GLY A 8 5.61 -32.42 50.46
C GLY A 8 5.19 -31.19 49.67
N ASP A 9 5.70 -31.06 48.44
CA ASP A 9 5.41 -29.95 47.53
C ASP A 9 3.91 -29.78 47.27
N ASP A 10 3.15 -30.88 47.29
CA ASP A 10 1.69 -30.94 47.16
C ASP A 10 0.91 -30.25 48.28
N VAL A 11 1.46 -30.26 49.50
CA VAL A 11 0.87 -29.55 50.65
C VAL A 11 1.15 -28.05 50.54
N TRP A 12 2.33 -27.69 50.04
CA TRP A 12 2.71 -26.31 49.80
C TRP A 12 1.87 -25.68 48.69
N ASP A 13 1.64 -26.38 47.58
CA ASP A 13 0.80 -25.89 46.49
C ASP A 13 -0.62 -25.57 46.96
N ARG A 14 -1.27 -26.49 47.70
CA ARG A 14 -2.61 -26.23 48.28
C ARG A 14 -2.62 -25.09 49.28
N PHE A 15 -1.56 -24.97 50.08
CA PHE A 15 -1.43 -23.85 51.01
C PHE A 15 -1.29 -22.52 50.27
N PHE A 16 -0.52 -22.48 49.18
CA PHE A 16 -0.39 -21.28 48.36
C PHE A 16 -1.67 -20.97 47.59
N ASP A 17 -2.43 -21.97 47.13
CA ASP A 17 -3.74 -21.77 46.53
C ASP A 17 -4.76 -21.18 47.53
N GLU A 18 -4.67 -21.55 48.81
CA GLU A 18 -5.57 -21.07 49.87
C GLU A 18 -5.17 -19.67 50.38
N VAL A 19 -3.87 -19.40 50.50
CA VAL A 19 -3.35 -18.16 51.12
C VAL A 19 -3.12 -17.06 50.09
N THR A 20 -2.87 -17.41 48.83
CA THR A 20 -2.70 -16.43 47.75
C THR A 20 -4.05 -16.21 47.09
N PRO A 21 -4.59 -14.98 47.12
CA PRO A 21 -5.87 -14.73 46.46
C PRO A 21 -5.74 -15.04 44.97
N SER A 22 -6.71 -15.77 44.42
CA SER A 22 -6.67 -16.23 43.02
C SER A 22 -6.37 -15.06 42.08
N VAL A 23 -5.23 -15.16 41.39
CA VAL A 23 -4.74 -14.15 40.44
C VAL A 23 -5.77 -13.92 39.31
N GLU A 24 -6.63 -14.90 39.04
CA GLU A 24 -7.69 -14.84 38.03
C GLU A 24 -8.79 -13.83 38.36
N ILE A 25 -8.94 -13.46 39.63
CA ILE A 25 -10.00 -12.55 40.11
C ILE A 25 -9.45 -11.13 40.33
N MET A 26 -8.12 -10.97 40.38
CA MET A 26 -7.49 -9.68 40.62
C MET A 26 -7.52 -8.81 39.37
N THR A 27 -7.85 -7.54 39.58
CA THR A 27 -7.67 -6.53 38.54
C THR A 27 -6.17 -6.31 38.25
N PRO A 28 -5.79 -5.89 37.03
CA PRO A 28 -4.38 -5.62 36.69
C PRO A 28 -3.70 -4.62 37.63
N THR A 29 -4.47 -3.69 38.19
CA THR A 29 -4.01 -2.69 39.17
C THR A 29 -3.71 -3.30 40.54
N GLU A 30 -4.48 -4.31 40.97
CA GLU A 30 -4.25 -5.02 42.24
C GLU A 30 -3.02 -5.93 42.14
N VAL A 31 -2.83 -6.56 40.99
CA VAL A 31 -1.63 -7.36 40.70
C VAL A 31 -0.37 -6.50 40.74
N ASP A 32 -0.37 -5.32 40.10
CA ASP A 32 0.77 -4.40 40.14
C ASP A 32 1.06 -3.89 41.57
N SER A 33 0.01 -3.65 42.35
CA SER A 33 0.11 -3.22 43.75
C SER A 33 0.73 -4.31 44.64
N GLU A 34 0.31 -5.57 44.48
CA GLU A 34 0.87 -6.71 45.20
C GLU A 34 2.31 -7.03 44.80
N LEU A 35 2.64 -6.93 43.50
CA LEU A 35 4.02 -7.10 43.02
C LEU A 35 4.94 -6.03 43.61
N LYS A 36 4.50 -4.77 43.66
CA LYS A 36 5.24 -3.68 44.32
C LYS A 36 5.41 -3.88 45.82
N LYS A 37 4.38 -4.36 46.54
CA LYS A 37 4.48 -4.70 47.97
C LYS A 37 5.54 -5.78 48.22
N ARG A 38 5.73 -6.70 47.26
CA ARG A 38 6.76 -7.74 47.29
C ARG A 38 8.13 -7.29 46.75
N GLY A 39 8.28 -6.02 46.39
CA GLY A 39 9.54 -5.46 45.86
C GLY A 39 9.85 -5.88 44.42
N ILE A 40 8.88 -6.42 43.68
CA ILE A 40 9.04 -6.85 42.30
C ILE A 40 8.57 -5.73 41.38
N ASP A 41 9.51 -5.04 40.74
CA ASP A 41 9.21 -4.04 39.72
C ASP A 41 9.19 -4.68 38.31
N VAL A 42 7.99 -4.82 37.76
CA VAL A 42 7.75 -5.38 36.41
C VAL A 42 7.85 -4.33 35.31
N THR A 43 7.98 -3.04 35.63
CA THR A 43 7.92 -1.94 34.65
C THR A 43 8.93 -2.13 33.51
N ASN A 44 10.16 -2.50 33.86
CA ASN A 44 11.23 -2.72 32.87
C ASN A 44 10.98 -3.96 32.00
N ALA A 45 10.44 -5.04 32.58
CA ALA A 45 10.12 -6.25 31.83
C ALA A 45 8.97 -5.98 30.84
N VAL A 46 7.91 -5.32 31.30
CA VAL A 46 6.77 -4.90 30.47
C VAL A 46 7.22 -3.98 29.35
N ALA A 47 8.03 -2.95 29.66
CA ALA A 47 8.56 -2.04 28.65
C ALA A 47 9.45 -2.73 27.60
N ARG A 48 10.18 -3.80 27.97
CA ARG A 48 10.96 -4.61 27.03
C ARG A 48 10.05 -5.42 26.11
N VAL A 49 9.00 -6.03 26.65
CA VAL A 49 8.01 -6.79 25.87
C VAL A 49 7.29 -5.87 24.88
N HIS A 50 6.81 -4.70 25.32
CA HIS A 50 6.17 -3.73 24.44
C HIS A 50 7.10 -3.27 23.30
N ARG A 51 8.38 -2.99 23.59
CA ARG A 51 9.37 -2.65 22.56
C ARG A 51 9.59 -3.79 21.57
N ALA A 52 9.67 -5.03 22.05
CA ALA A 52 9.83 -6.20 21.18
C ALA A 52 8.61 -6.40 20.26
N VAL A 53 7.39 -6.29 20.80
CA VAL A 53 6.15 -6.39 20.04
C VAL A 53 6.05 -5.28 18.99
N ALA A 54 6.34 -4.03 19.37
CA ALA A 54 6.34 -2.90 18.45
C ALA A 54 7.35 -3.09 17.31
N SER A 55 8.56 -3.55 17.63
CA SER A 55 9.60 -3.85 16.63
C SER A 55 9.17 -4.95 15.68
N ALA A 56 8.57 -6.04 16.19
CA ALA A 56 8.07 -7.13 15.36
C ALA A 56 6.94 -6.65 14.42
N LYS A 57 6.00 -5.84 14.92
CA LYS A 57 4.93 -5.25 14.12
C LYS A 57 5.49 -4.36 13.00
N ALA A 58 6.46 -3.50 13.30
CA ALA A 58 7.08 -2.63 12.32
C ALA A 58 7.80 -3.44 11.21
N ARG A 59 8.50 -4.52 11.57
CA ARG A 59 9.13 -5.42 10.60
C ARG A 59 8.10 -6.12 9.71
N ALA A 60 7.00 -6.61 10.29
CA ALA A 60 5.93 -7.24 9.53
C ALA A 60 5.30 -6.27 8.52
N GLN A 61 5.06 -5.02 8.92
CA GLN A 61 4.56 -3.96 8.03
C GLN A 61 5.55 -3.63 6.91
N LEU A 62 6.84 -3.56 7.20
CA LEU A 62 7.87 -3.33 6.19
C LEU A 62 7.93 -4.46 5.16
N GLU A 63 7.86 -5.71 5.60
CA GLU A 63 7.82 -6.87 4.70
C GLU A 63 6.56 -6.90 3.84
N GLN A 64 5.40 -6.57 4.42
CA GLN A 64 4.16 -6.44 3.65
C GLN A 64 4.28 -5.37 2.56
N ALA A 65 4.86 -4.21 2.89
CA ALA A 65 5.10 -3.14 1.92
C ALA A 65 6.09 -3.56 0.83
N ARG A 66 7.16 -4.28 1.19
CA ARG A 66 8.12 -4.87 0.23
C ARG A 66 7.45 -5.83 -0.73
N ASN A 67 6.57 -6.69 -0.24
CA ASN A 67 5.82 -7.64 -1.06
C ASN A 67 4.78 -6.97 -1.95
N ALA A 68 4.19 -5.86 -1.51
CA ALA A 68 3.24 -5.09 -2.30
C ALA A 68 3.92 -4.26 -3.41
N ARG A 69 5.16 -3.81 -3.19
CA ARG A 69 5.87 -2.89 -4.07
C ARG A 69 5.97 -3.38 -5.53
N PRO A 70 6.36 -4.63 -5.85
CA PRO A 70 6.43 -5.09 -7.24
C PRO A 70 5.09 -5.00 -7.97
N GLY A 71 3.98 -5.30 -7.30
CA GLY A 71 2.64 -5.22 -7.89
C GLY A 71 2.24 -3.77 -8.21
N ILE A 72 2.57 -2.83 -7.31
CA ILE A 72 2.34 -1.40 -7.52
C ILE A 72 3.22 -0.88 -8.66
N VAL A 73 4.51 -1.22 -8.67
CA VAL A 73 5.44 -0.83 -9.74
C VAL A 73 4.98 -1.37 -11.09
N LYS A 74 4.52 -2.63 -11.16
CA LYS A 74 3.98 -3.22 -12.39
C LYS A 74 2.72 -2.50 -12.90
N LYS A 75 1.82 -2.11 -11.99
CA LYS A 75 0.63 -1.32 -12.34
C LYS A 75 1.02 0.07 -12.84
N LEU A 76 1.98 0.72 -12.18
CA LEU A 76 2.50 2.01 -12.62
C LEU A 76 3.21 1.92 -13.96
N SER A 77 4.06 0.91 -14.19
CA SER A 77 4.73 0.73 -15.49
C SER A 77 3.78 0.35 -16.61
N GLY A 78 2.61 -0.23 -16.31
CA GLY A 78 1.55 -0.47 -17.30
C GLY A 78 0.70 0.77 -17.60
N LEU A 79 0.70 1.76 -16.70
CA LEU A 79 0.00 3.04 -16.86
C LEU A 79 0.91 4.15 -17.41
N VAL A 80 2.22 4.05 -17.17
CA VAL A 80 3.22 4.85 -17.85
C VAL A 80 3.27 4.31 -19.28
N ALA A 81 2.72 5.10 -20.21
CA ALA A 81 2.77 4.83 -21.63
C ALA A 81 4.18 4.33 -22.03
N PRO A 82 4.29 3.34 -22.94
CA PRO A 82 5.59 2.90 -23.44
C PRO A 82 6.40 4.12 -23.87
N PRO A 83 7.75 4.12 -23.71
CA PRO A 83 8.58 5.28 -24.03
C PRO A 83 8.30 5.63 -25.49
N VAL A 84 7.47 6.65 -25.65
CA VAL A 84 6.98 7.05 -26.94
C VAL A 84 8.22 7.52 -27.67
N GLY A 85 8.51 6.97 -28.86
CA GLY A 85 9.26 7.76 -29.84
C GLY A 85 8.65 9.17 -29.83
N SER A 86 9.48 10.22 -29.88
CA SER A 86 9.08 11.61 -29.61
C SER A 86 7.64 11.86 -30.02
N LEU A 87 6.76 12.36 -29.14
CA LEU A 87 5.30 12.52 -29.37
C LEU A 87 4.93 12.97 -30.80
N ARG A 88 5.77 13.83 -31.39
CA ARG A 88 5.74 14.25 -32.80
C ARG A 88 5.71 13.09 -33.81
N GLN A 89 6.48 12.03 -33.60
CA GLN A 89 6.51 10.80 -34.42
C GLN A 89 5.20 10.02 -34.28
N THR A 90 4.64 9.90 -33.08
CA THR A 90 3.31 9.28 -32.90
C THR A 90 2.21 10.05 -33.63
N VAL A 91 2.22 11.38 -33.53
CA VAL A 91 1.26 12.22 -34.25
C VAL A 91 1.48 12.13 -35.76
N ASN A 92 2.74 12.06 -36.22
CA ASN A 92 3.07 11.84 -37.62
C ASN A 92 2.50 10.51 -38.15
N ASP A 93 2.67 9.42 -37.39
CA ASP A 93 2.17 8.10 -37.76
C ASP A 93 0.63 8.06 -37.76
N LEU A 94 -0.02 8.76 -36.83
CA LEU A 94 -1.48 8.93 -36.81
C LEU A 94 -2.00 9.68 -38.03
N ILE A 95 -1.40 10.83 -38.38
CA ILE A 95 -1.78 11.61 -39.56
C ILE A 95 -1.54 10.79 -40.84
N ALA A 96 -0.45 10.04 -40.92
CA ALA A 96 -0.14 9.21 -42.08
C ALA A 96 -1.10 8.02 -42.24
N GLY A 97 -1.48 7.38 -41.14
CA GLY A 97 -2.28 6.16 -41.15
C GLY A 97 -3.79 6.37 -41.20
N ARG A 98 -4.30 7.48 -40.63
CA ARG A 98 -5.75 7.64 -40.36
C ARG A 98 -6.41 8.80 -41.08
N LEU A 99 -5.65 9.84 -41.46
CA LEU A 99 -6.17 10.97 -42.21
C LEU A 99 -5.85 10.83 -43.71
N HIS A 100 -6.81 11.20 -44.55
CA HIS A 100 -6.67 11.14 -46.01
C HIS A 100 -7.07 12.46 -46.68
N GLY A 101 -6.53 12.69 -47.87
CA GLY A 101 -6.91 13.83 -48.71
C GLY A 101 -6.50 15.19 -48.14
N SER A 102 -7.39 16.18 -48.24
CA SER A 102 -7.11 17.57 -47.83
C SER A 102 -6.93 17.72 -46.32
N LEU A 103 -7.58 16.87 -45.52
CA LEU A 103 -7.45 16.84 -44.06
C LEU A 103 -6.04 16.44 -43.64
N GLN A 104 -5.46 15.43 -44.29
CA GLN A 104 -4.10 14.97 -44.02
C GLN A 104 -3.09 16.12 -44.19
N GLY A 105 -3.17 16.86 -45.29
CA GLY A 105 -2.28 18.00 -45.56
C GLY A 105 -2.45 19.16 -44.58
N ALA A 106 -3.66 19.41 -44.09
CA ALA A 106 -3.91 20.44 -43.09
C ALA A 106 -3.28 20.08 -41.73
N TYR A 107 -3.42 18.82 -41.30
CA TYR A 107 -2.85 18.34 -40.04
C TYR A 107 -1.32 18.22 -40.09
N PHE A 108 -0.72 17.91 -41.24
CA PHE A 108 0.73 18.00 -41.42
C PHE A 108 1.28 19.42 -41.21
N ARG A 109 0.59 20.44 -41.75
CA ARG A 109 1.00 21.84 -41.51
C ARG A 109 0.85 22.23 -40.05
N LYS A 110 -0.21 21.78 -39.38
CA LYS A 110 -0.38 21.98 -37.93
C LYS A 110 0.75 21.31 -37.14
N LEU A 111 1.16 20.09 -37.52
CA LEU A 111 2.29 19.38 -36.91
C LEU A 111 3.62 20.13 -37.09
N GLU A 112 3.86 20.74 -38.25
CA GLU A 112 5.03 21.58 -38.49
C GLU A 112 5.03 22.86 -37.64
N GLN A 113 3.85 23.41 -37.37
CA GLN A 113 3.68 24.64 -36.58
C GLN A 113 3.69 24.41 -35.06
N ALA A 114 3.42 23.18 -34.60
CA ALA A 114 3.45 22.83 -33.19
C ALA A 114 4.85 23.03 -32.60
N ALA A 115 4.99 23.95 -31.65
CA ALA A 115 6.29 24.32 -31.10
C ALA A 115 6.61 23.56 -29.80
N ASP A 116 5.58 23.18 -29.05
CA ASP A 116 5.72 22.53 -27.75
C ASP A 116 4.98 21.18 -27.66
N GLU A 117 5.17 20.48 -26.54
CA GLU A 117 4.55 19.19 -26.30
C GLU A 117 3.03 19.30 -26.05
N ASN A 118 2.55 20.47 -25.60
CA ASN A 118 1.13 20.68 -25.35
C ASN A 118 0.35 20.82 -26.67
N ASP A 119 0.92 21.53 -27.65
CA ASP A 119 0.41 21.65 -29.01
C ASP A 119 0.28 20.26 -29.66
N LEU A 120 1.28 19.41 -29.46
CA LEU A 120 1.28 18.04 -29.98
C LEU A 120 0.20 17.16 -29.31
N ARG A 121 -0.04 17.32 -28.00
CA ARG A 121 -1.14 16.62 -27.31
C ARG A 121 -2.50 17.10 -27.79
N ALA A 122 -2.70 18.42 -27.91
CA ALA A 122 -3.94 18.98 -28.44
C ALA A 122 -4.22 18.49 -29.87
N LEU A 123 -3.18 18.40 -30.71
CA LEU A 123 -3.30 17.88 -32.07
C LEU A 123 -3.70 16.39 -32.09
N MET A 124 -3.18 15.60 -31.15
CA MET A 124 -3.54 14.18 -31.00
C MET A 124 -5.00 14.01 -30.56
N GLU A 125 -5.44 14.78 -29.55
CA GLU A 125 -6.83 14.78 -29.07
C GLU A 125 -7.82 15.21 -30.16
N ASP A 126 -7.46 16.21 -30.99
CA ASP A 126 -8.27 16.65 -32.13
C ASP A 126 -8.45 15.53 -33.18
N ILE A 127 -7.40 14.75 -33.45
CA ILE A 127 -7.45 13.61 -34.39
C ILE A 127 -8.35 12.50 -33.83
N GLU A 128 -8.19 12.15 -32.55
CA GLU A 128 -9.04 11.13 -31.89
C GLU A 128 -10.52 11.55 -31.86
N ARG A 129 -10.80 12.84 -31.64
CA ARG A 129 -12.17 13.36 -31.67
C ARG A 129 -12.76 13.32 -33.08
N LEU A 130 -11.98 13.61 -34.12
CA LEU A 130 -12.45 13.49 -35.51
C LEU A 130 -12.79 12.05 -35.87
N GLU A 131 -12.02 11.08 -35.38
CA GLU A 131 -12.31 9.66 -35.58
C GLU A 131 -13.61 9.24 -34.90
N ALA A 132 -13.81 9.60 -33.64
CA ALA A 132 -15.05 9.31 -32.93
C ALA A 132 -16.29 9.86 -33.68
N LEU A 133 -16.19 11.06 -34.24
CA LEU A 133 -17.26 11.67 -35.04
C LEU A 133 -17.46 10.98 -36.40
N THR A 134 -16.42 10.37 -36.96
CA THR A 134 -16.51 9.63 -38.23
C THR A 134 -17.14 8.27 -38.00
N GLU A 135 -16.75 7.57 -36.93
CA GLU A 135 -17.35 6.30 -36.52
C GLU A 135 -18.85 6.44 -36.20
N ASP A 136 -19.24 7.51 -35.49
CA ASP A 136 -20.65 7.80 -35.20
C ASP A 136 -21.46 8.12 -36.48
N ASN A 137 -20.89 8.85 -37.44
CA ASN A 137 -21.55 9.15 -38.72
C ASN A 137 -21.72 7.92 -39.61
N ASP A 138 -20.73 7.02 -39.62
CA ASP A 138 -20.81 5.76 -40.39
C ASP A 138 -21.83 4.79 -39.77
N ALA A 139 -22.03 4.84 -38.45
CA ALA A 139 -23.06 4.06 -37.75
C ALA A 139 -24.47 4.57 -38.05
N ASP A 140 -24.69 5.89 -38.08
CA ASP A 140 -26.00 6.49 -38.39
C ASP A 140 -26.38 6.34 -39.88
N SER A 141 -25.39 6.27 -40.78
CA SER A 141 -25.60 6.12 -42.22
C SER A 141 -26.02 4.70 -42.67
N GLN A 142 -26.04 3.71 -41.76
CA GLN A 142 -26.42 2.32 -42.03
C GLN A 142 -27.84 1.96 -41.54
N THR A 143 -28.62 2.94 -41.09
CA THR A 143 -30.05 2.82 -40.73
C THR A 143 -30.96 3.51 -41.74
#